data_AF-A0A497B801-F1
#
_entry.id   AF-A0A497B801-F1
#
_cell.length_a   1.000
_cell.length_b   1.000
_cell.length_c   1.000
_cell.angle_alpha   90.00
_cell.angle_beta   90.00
_cell.angle_gamma   90.00
#
_symmetry.space_group_name_H-M   'P 1'
#
loop_
_entity.id
_entity.type
_entity.pdbx_description
1 polymer ?
#
loop_
_entity_poly.entity_id
_entity_poly.type
_entity_poly.pdbx_seq_one_letter_code
_entity_poly.pdbx_strand_id
1 'polypeptide(L)' 'VMPGDNVNLRVKLIVPVAVEVGSRFAIREGGRTVGAGVITKIIE' A
#
# COMPACT_ATOMS: atom_id res chain seq x y z
N VAL A 1 5.08 6.45 12.33
CA VAL A 1 5.99 6.25 11.18
C VAL A 1 6.43 7.59 10.70
N MET A 2 7.72 7.76 10.42
CA MET A 2 8.31 9.00 9.95
C MET A 2 8.54 8.93 8.43
N PRO A 3 8.55 10.08 7.71
CA PRO A 3 8.94 10.09 6.31
C PRO A 3 10.34 9.49 6.12
N GLY A 4 10.47 8.53 5.21
CA GLY A 4 11.72 7.82 4.91
C GLY A 4 11.82 6.42 5.54
N ASP A 5 10.94 6.07 6.47
CA ASP A 5 10.93 4.74 7.08
C ASP A 5 10.40 3.68 6.09
N ASN A 6 11.10 2.54 6.02
CA ASN A 6 10.54 1.33 5.42
C ASN A 6 9.74 0.57 6.46
N VAL A 7 8.45 0.36 6.19
CA VAL A 7 7.54 -0.29 7.15
C VAL A 7 6.63 -1.30 6.47
N ASN A 8 6.28 -2.35 7.21
CA ASN A 8 5.24 -3.31 6.81
C ASN A 8 3.88 -2.81 7.29
N LEU A 9 2.90 -2.78 6.40
CA LEU A 9 1.54 -2.31 6.68
C LEU A 9 0.52 -3.39 6.35
N ARG A 10 -0.53 -3.52 7.17
CA ARG A 10 -1.76 -4.23 6.79
C ARG A 10 -2.77 -3.21 6.30
N VAL A 11 -3.30 -3.41 5.11
CA VAL A 11 -4.23 -2.48 4.46
C VAL A 11 -5.53 -3.21 4.15
N LYS A 12 -6.66 -2.57 4.46
CA LYS A 12 -8.00 -3.05 4.10
C LYS A 12 -8.57 -2.12 3.03
N LEU A 13 -8.93 -2.67 1.88
CA LEU A 13 -9.58 -1.91 0.83
C LEU A 13 -11.08 -1.76 1.13
N ILE A 14 -11.65 -0.61 0.79
CA ILE A 14 -13.08 -0.33 0.97
C ILE A 14 -13.96 -1.10 -0.04
N VAL A 15 -13.36 -1.48 -1.17
CA VAL A 15 -13.98 -2.26 -2.24
C VAL A 15 -13.00 -3.34 -2.73
N PRO A 16 -13.49 -4.46 -3.29
CA PRO A 16 -12.62 -5.47 -3.86
C PRO A 16 -11.90 -4.92 -5.09
N VAL A 17 -10.59 -5.16 -5.15
CA VAL A 17 -9.75 -4.81 -6.31
C VAL A 17 -8.88 -6.02 -6.64
N ALA A 18 -8.72 -6.32 -7.91
CA ALA A 18 -7.80 -7.35 -8.36
C ALA A 18 -6.36 -6.95 -8.01
N VAL A 19 -5.69 -7.78 -7.21
CA VAL A 19 -4.32 -7.56 -6.74
C VAL A 19 -3.56 -8.87 -6.73
N GLU A 20 -2.23 -8.79 -6.86
CA GLU A 20 -1.31 -9.93 -6.82
C GLU A 20 -0.11 -9.61 -5.93
N VAL A 21 0.48 -10.65 -5.34
CA VAL A 21 1.74 -10.50 -4.59
C VAL A 21 2.84 -10.04 -5.55
N GLY A 22 3.62 -9.04 -5.15
CA GLY A 22 4.63 -8.40 -6.00
C GLY A 22 4.12 -7.19 -6.80
N SER A 23 2.81 -6.96 -6.85
CA SER A 23 2.26 -5.73 -7.43
C SER A 23 2.74 -4.50 -6.67
N ARG A 24 3.13 -3.46 -7.42
CA ARG A 24 3.53 -2.16 -6.88
C ARG A 24 2.34 -1.22 -6.82
N PHE A 25 2.30 -0.36 -5.81
CA PHE A 25 1.26 0.65 -5.65
C PHE A 25 1.83 1.95 -5.06
N ALA A 26 1.08 3.04 -5.20
CA ALA A 26 1.37 4.32 -4.57
C ALA A 26 0.24 4.70 -3.60
N ILE A 27 0.60 5.28 -2.47
CA ILE A 27 -0.34 5.84 -1.49
C ILE A 27 -0.42 7.34 -1.72
N ARG A 28 -1.64 7.85 -1.86
CA ARG A 28 -1.89 9.29 -2.07
C ARG A 28 -2.86 9.84 -1.05
N GLU A 29 -2.57 11.02 -0.55
CA GLU A 29 -3.42 11.77 0.37
C GLU A 29 -3.39 13.25 -0.04
N GLY A 30 -4.56 13.91 -0.07
CA GLY A 30 -4.66 15.33 -0.44
C GLY A 30 -4.06 15.66 -1.82
N GLY A 31 -4.09 14.69 -2.76
CA GLY A 31 -3.52 14.85 -4.10
C GLY A 31 -2.00 14.67 -4.20
N ARG A 32 -1.29 14.40 -3.11
CA ARG A 32 0.18 14.17 -3.09
C ARG A 32 0.50 12.69 -2.90
N THR A 33 1.60 12.21 -3.48
CA THR A 33 2.13 10.88 -3.17
C THR A 33 2.84 10.93 -1.83
N VAL A 34 2.40 10.08 -0.88
CA VAL A 34 2.95 10.01 0.48
C VAL A 34 3.69 8.70 0.75
N GLY A 35 3.58 7.73 -0.16
CA GLY A 35 4.32 6.47 -0.08
C GLY A 35 4.25 5.66 -1.36
N ALA A 36 5.15 4.70 -1.47
CA ALA A 36 5.15 3.68 -2.50
C ALA A 36 5.37 2.32 -1.82
N GLY A 37 4.76 1.27 -2.37
CA GLY A 37 4.80 -0.04 -1.74
C GLY A 37 4.71 -1.18 -2.74
N VAL A 38 4.97 -2.38 -2.24
CA VAL A 38 4.79 -3.64 -2.93
C VAL A 38 3.95 -4.57 -2.07
N ILE A 39 3.02 -5.30 -2.66
CA ILE A 39 2.17 -6.25 -1.94
C ILE A 39 3.01 -7.48 -1.59
N THR A 40 3.17 -7.75 -0.29
CA THR A 40 3.97 -8.89 0.20
C THR A 40 3.11 -10.12 0.53
N LYS A 41 1.86 -9.93 0.91
CA LYS A 41 0.91 -11.00 1.24
C LYS A 41 -0.54 -10.52 1.09
N ILE A 42 -1.40 -11.38 0.54
CA ILE A 42 -2.86 -11.17 0.51
C ILE A 42 -3.45 -11.79 1.78
N ILE A 43 -4.29 -11.02 2.48
CA ILE A 43 -4.99 -11.42 3.71
C ILE A 43 -6.48 -11.15 3.51
N GLU A 44 -7.33 -12.09 3.92
CA GLU A 44 -8.81 -11.99 3.88
C GLU A 44 -9.39 -11.62 5.25
#